data_AF-A0A1E7GHY1-F1
#
_entry.id   AF-A0A1E7GHY1-F1
#
_cell.length_a   1.000
_cell.length_b   1.000
_cell.length_c   1.000
_cell.angle_alpha   90.00
_cell.angle_beta   90.00
_cell.angle_gamma   90.00
#
_symmetry.space_group_name_H-M   'P 1'
#
loop_
_entity.id
_entity.type
_entity.pdbx_description
1 polymer ?
#
loop_
_entity_poly.entity_id
_entity_poly.type
_entity_poly.pdbx_seq_one_letter_code
_entity_poly.pdbx_strand_id
1 'polypeptide(L)'
;MSDGRIPVSLAIQPWYQDHCFGGKAVFPAVETMLLLASQAAGLYPDIDIRGMEDVRFAKFLEIPARTTTVPVLIECAVNADGRVRARLLSRVRFKTVSRIIEHGEILFSLVGIDSQPVPYIDPAPLSGPVTEVNVEQLYRELVPFGPNYQTLQETLYLSEHGAWGKLKAPQLPPLDSVQEIIGSPFPLDGAFHAACVLGQQMVDFVPFPVGFDRRTIFCPTQPGSCYITRVIAVSKTNDELTFDLGIFDNGGQVYEMVTGVRMRDVSKGIGK
;
A
#
# COMPACT_ATOMS: atom_id res chain seq x y z
N MET A 1 32.02 11.76 -2.32
CA MET A 1 31.35 10.78 -1.44
C MET A 1 30.11 10.34 -2.17
N SER A 2 29.96 9.05 -2.47
CA SER A 2 28.76 8.56 -3.15
C SER A 2 27.56 8.82 -2.23
N ASP A 3 26.51 9.47 -2.74
CA ASP A 3 25.30 9.92 -2.01
C ASP A 3 24.47 8.81 -1.34
N GLY A 4 25.03 7.61 -1.07
CA GLY A 4 24.31 6.48 -0.48
C GLY A 4 23.19 5.91 -1.37
N ARG A 5 23.05 6.41 -2.60
CA ARG A 5 22.01 6.03 -3.56
C ARG A 5 22.48 4.90 -4.46
N ILE A 6 21.71 3.83 -4.46
CA ILE A 6 21.95 2.62 -5.24
C ILE A 6 21.04 2.67 -6.48
N PRO A 7 21.60 2.67 -7.71
CA PRO A 7 20.79 2.55 -8.90
C PRO A 7 20.20 1.15 -9.00
N VAL A 8 18.89 1.06 -9.22
CA VAL A 8 18.16 -0.20 -9.36
C VAL A 8 17.36 -0.17 -10.66
N SER A 9 17.36 -1.28 -11.39
CA SER A 9 16.52 -1.47 -12.57
C SER A 9 15.26 -2.21 -12.14
N LEU A 10 14.16 -1.48 -11.94
CA LEU A 10 12.88 -2.05 -11.51
C LEU A 10 12.27 -2.84 -12.66
N ALA A 11 12.25 -4.17 -12.55
CA ALA A 11 11.60 -5.04 -13.53
C ALA A 11 10.07 -4.83 -13.51
N ILE A 12 9.49 -4.56 -14.67
CA ILE A 12 8.07 -4.31 -14.83
C ILE A 12 7.36 -5.64 -15.13
N GLN A 13 6.42 -5.99 -14.26
CA GLN A 13 5.61 -7.19 -14.40
C GLN A 13 4.37 -6.92 -15.25
N PRO A 14 3.81 -7.94 -15.95
CA PRO A 14 2.64 -7.75 -16.80
C PRO A 14 1.44 -7.14 -16.08
N TRP A 15 1.21 -7.55 -14.82
CA TRP A 15 0.07 -7.09 -14.03
C TRP A 15 0.19 -5.64 -13.57
N TYR A 16 1.37 -5.01 -13.55
CA TYR A 16 1.49 -3.60 -13.14
C TYR A 16 0.71 -2.64 -14.04
N GLN A 17 0.36 -3.06 -15.26
CA GLN A 17 -0.50 -2.29 -16.16
C GLN A 17 -1.96 -2.19 -15.66
N ASP A 18 -2.37 -3.08 -14.77
CA ASP A 18 -3.71 -3.05 -14.18
C ASP A 18 -3.85 -1.98 -13.08
N HIS A 19 -2.74 -1.47 -12.53
CA HIS A 19 -2.77 -0.41 -11.53
C HIS A 19 -2.61 0.97 -12.19
N CYS A 20 -3.75 1.54 -12.61
CA CYS A 20 -3.80 2.77 -13.40
C CYS A 20 -4.37 3.98 -12.64
N PHE A 21 -3.71 5.12 -12.76
CA PHE A 21 -4.23 6.42 -12.33
C PHE A 21 -4.29 7.36 -13.53
N GLY A 22 -5.45 8.00 -13.78
CA GLY A 22 -5.60 8.95 -14.88
C GLY A 22 -5.28 8.38 -16.27
N GLY A 23 -5.53 7.07 -16.47
CA GLY A 23 -5.23 6.36 -17.71
C GLY A 23 -3.76 5.96 -17.90
N LYS A 24 -2.91 6.15 -16.88
CA LYS A 24 -1.50 5.75 -16.90
C LYS A 24 -1.23 4.67 -15.86
N ALA A 25 -0.44 3.67 -16.23
CA ALA A 25 0.07 2.71 -15.26
C ALA A 25 1.00 3.42 -14.26
N VAL A 26 0.75 3.21 -12.98
CA VAL A 26 1.56 3.75 -11.88
C VAL A 26 1.99 2.63 -10.96
N PHE A 27 3.25 2.66 -10.52
CA PHE A 27 3.78 1.65 -9.63
C PHE A 27 3.00 1.67 -8.29
N PRO A 28 2.40 0.54 -7.86
CA PRO A 28 1.56 0.53 -6.68
C PRO A 28 2.31 0.88 -5.40
N ALA A 29 1.59 1.46 -4.44
CA ALA A 29 2.10 1.75 -3.11
C ALA A 29 2.57 0.47 -2.39
N VAL A 30 1.80 -0.62 -2.51
CA VAL A 30 2.12 -1.92 -1.92
C VAL A 30 3.36 -2.58 -2.54
N GLU A 31 3.59 -2.40 -3.84
CA GLU A 31 4.80 -2.89 -4.54
C GLU A 31 6.02 -2.03 -4.18
N THR A 32 5.83 -0.74 -3.90
CA THR A 32 6.88 0.13 -3.35
C THR A 32 7.36 -0.38 -1.99
N MET A 33 6.46 -0.87 -1.14
CA MET A 33 6.85 -1.49 0.13
C MET A 33 7.68 -2.76 -0.06
N LEU A 34 7.25 -3.65 -0.95
CA LEU A 34 7.99 -4.88 -1.25
C LEU A 34 9.40 -4.58 -1.74
N LEU A 35 9.54 -3.65 -2.68
CA LEU A 35 10.83 -3.23 -3.22
C LEU A 35 11.74 -2.67 -2.12
N LEU A 36 11.22 -1.75 -1.30
CA LEU A 36 12.01 -1.13 -0.24
C LEU A 36 12.38 -2.12 0.87
N ALA A 37 11.48 -3.04 1.24
CA ALA A 37 11.76 -4.09 2.21
C ALA A 37 12.85 -5.04 1.71
N SER A 38 12.78 -5.48 0.45
CA SER A 38 13.82 -6.31 -0.20
C SER A 38 15.19 -5.64 -0.12
N GLN A 39 15.28 -4.37 -0.53
CA GLN A 39 16.55 -3.64 -0.53
C GLN A 39 17.06 -3.37 0.89
N ALA A 40 16.18 -3.03 1.84
CA ALA A 40 16.58 -2.79 3.21
C ALA A 40 17.07 -4.09 3.88
N ALA A 41 16.36 -5.21 3.73
CA ALA A 41 16.77 -6.50 4.30
C ALA A 41 18.10 -7.02 3.71
N GLY A 42 18.34 -6.77 2.42
CA GLY A 42 19.62 -7.13 1.80
C GLY A 42 20.82 -6.33 2.32
N LEU A 43 20.61 -5.09 2.77
CA LEU A 43 21.67 -4.21 3.31
C LEU A 43 21.81 -4.30 4.83
N TYR A 44 20.72 -4.57 5.53
CA TYR A 44 20.64 -4.62 6.99
C TYR A 44 19.88 -5.88 7.42
N PRO A 45 20.56 -7.05 7.47
CA PRO A 45 19.89 -8.34 7.71
C PRO A 45 19.17 -8.47 9.06
N ASP A 46 19.51 -7.62 10.03
CA ASP A 46 18.96 -7.65 11.39
C ASP A 46 17.67 -6.82 11.55
N ILE A 47 17.19 -6.13 10.50
CA ILE A 47 15.93 -5.38 10.58
C ILE A 47 14.72 -6.34 10.54
N ASP A 48 13.65 -5.98 11.25
CA ASP A 48 12.39 -6.70 11.15
C ASP A 48 11.49 -6.02 10.10
N ILE A 49 11.52 -6.51 8.86
CA ILE A 49 10.71 -5.96 7.76
C ILE A 49 9.19 -6.20 7.92
N ARG A 50 8.76 -7.00 8.91
CA ARG A 50 7.33 -7.17 9.23
C ARG A 50 6.73 -5.91 9.86
N GLY A 51 7.57 -5.04 10.40
CA GLY A 51 7.20 -3.73 10.93
C GLY A 51 7.61 -2.62 9.97
N MET A 52 6.64 -1.85 9.50
CA MET A 52 6.89 -0.64 8.69
C MET A 52 6.27 0.55 9.40
N GLU A 53 7.08 1.57 9.66
CA GLU A 53 6.69 2.79 10.37
C GLU A 53 6.82 4.01 9.47
N ASP A 54 6.07 5.07 9.78
CA ASP A 54 6.16 6.39 9.13
C ASP A 54 6.15 6.32 7.59
N VAL A 55 5.30 5.44 7.04
CA VAL A 55 5.24 5.20 5.60
C VAL A 55 4.62 6.38 4.88
N ARG A 56 5.22 6.77 3.76
CA ARG A 56 4.77 7.89 2.91
C ARG A 56 4.81 7.51 1.44
N PHE A 57 3.80 7.95 0.70
CA PHE A 57 3.72 7.90 -0.76
C PHE A 57 3.65 9.33 -1.28
N ALA A 58 4.81 9.89 -1.61
CA ALA A 58 4.94 11.30 -1.94
C ALA A 58 4.43 11.60 -3.36
N LYS A 59 4.78 10.75 -4.34
CA LYS A 59 4.42 10.92 -5.75
C LYS A 59 4.34 9.59 -6.48
N PHE A 60 3.44 9.49 -7.45
CA PHE A 60 3.38 8.34 -8.35
C PHE A 60 4.69 8.14 -9.13
N LEU A 61 5.13 6.89 -9.21
CA LEU A 61 6.13 6.47 -10.19
C LEU A 61 5.36 5.95 -11.43
N GLU A 62 5.25 6.78 -12.45
CA GLU A 62 4.62 6.37 -13.71
C GLU A 62 5.45 5.27 -14.38
N ILE A 63 4.78 4.23 -14.88
CA ILE A 63 5.39 3.14 -15.65
C ILE A 63 5.20 3.47 -17.13
N PRO A 64 6.25 3.82 -17.87
CA PRO A 64 6.11 4.15 -19.29
C PRO A 64 5.62 2.94 -20.09
N ALA A 65 4.73 3.20 -21.05
CA ALA A 65 4.20 2.15 -21.91
C ALA A 65 5.32 1.36 -22.62
N ARG A 66 5.12 0.04 -22.78
CA ARG A 66 6.03 -0.88 -23.49
C ARG A 66 7.44 -0.97 -22.91
N THR A 67 7.61 -0.58 -21.65
CA THR A 67 8.89 -0.66 -20.94
C THR A 67 8.94 -1.94 -20.11
N THR A 68 10.08 -2.65 -20.15
CA THR A 68 10.31 -3.85 -19.34
C THR A 68 11.06 -3.54 -18.04
N THR A 69 11.73 -2.40 -17.96
CA THR A 69 12.45 -1.94 -16.76
C THR A 69 12.37 -0.44 -16.57
N VAL A 70 12.18 0.03 -15.34
CA VAL A 70 12.21 1.46 -15.01
C VAL A 70 13.45 1.76 -14.15
N PRO A 71 14.32 2.71 -14.55
CA PRO A 71 15.46 3.09 -13.73
C PRO A 71 15.00 3.88 -12.51
N VAL A 72 15.32 3.37 -11.32
CA VAL A 72 15.05 4.01 -10.03
C VAL A 72 16.34 4.11 -9.22
N LEU A 73 16.31 4.89 -8.15
CA LEU A 73 17.37 4.95 -7.15
C LEU A 73 16.77 4.58 -5.80
N ILE A 74 17.49 3.78 -5.04
CA ILE A 74 17.14 3.42 -3.67
C ILE A 74 18.14 4.06 -2.73
N GLU A 75 17.65 4.67 -1.66
CA GLU A 75 18.48 5.22 -0.59
C GLU A 75 18.09 4.53 0.71
N CYS A 76 19.05 3.87 1.37
CA CYS A 76 18.84 3.23 2.67
C CYS A 76 19.88 3.75 3.67
N ALA A 77 19.42 4.32 4.78
CA ALA A 77 20.29 4.89 5.80
C ALA A 77 19.79 4.53 7.20
N VAL A 78 20.72 4.22 8.10
CA VAL A 78 20.44 4.05 9.52
C VAL A 78 20.34 5.45 10.16
N ASN A 79 19.24 5.72 10.84
CA ASN A 79 19.05 6.92 11.64
C ASN A 79 19.82 6.81 12.97
N ALA A 80 19.99 7.94 13.66
CA ALA A 80 20.68 7.97 14.96
C ALA A 80 20.00 7.10 16.04
N ASP A 81 18.71 6.81 15.89
CA ASP A 81 17.92 5.92 16.77
C ASP A 81 18.00 4.44 16.37
N GLY A 82 18.83 4.10 15.38
CA GLY A 82 19.01 2.74 14.88
C GLY A 82 17.98 2.28 13.85
N ARG A 83 16.91 3.04 13.59
CA ARG A 83 15.92 2.66 12.57
C ARG A 83 16.47 2.86 11.17
N VAL A 84 16.11 1.99 10.23
CA VAL A 84 16.55 2.07 8.83
C VAL A 84 15.50 2.79 8.00
N ARG A 85 15.84 3.97 7.50
CA ARG A 85 15.02 4.71 6.54
C ARG A 85 15.36 4.26 5.13
N ALA A 86 14.35 3.81 4.37
CA ALA A 86 14.47 3.44 2.97
C ALA A 86 13.60 4.36 2.09
N ARG A 87 14.12 4.78 0.93
CA ARG A 87 13.41 5.66 -0.01
C ARG A 87 13.49 5.15 -1.44
N LEU A 88 12.38 5.27 -2.15
CA LEU A 88 12.28 5.05 -3.59
C LEU A 88 12.33 6.40 -4.30
N LEU A 89 13.31 6.56 -5.18
CA LEU A 89 13.56 7.79 -5.92
C LEU A 89 13.62 7.51 -7.43
N SER A 90 13.36 8.52 -8.25
CA SER A 90 13.65 8.50 -9.69
C SER A 90 14.39 9.77 -10.13
N ARG A 91 15.06 9.69 -11.28
CA ARG A 91 15.69 10.85 -11.92
C ARG A 91 14.84 11.31 -13.08
N VAL A 92 14.28 12.51 -12.98
CA VAL A 92 13.54 13.14 -14.06
C VAL A 92 14.40 14.23 -14.69
N ARG A 93 14.51 14.19 -16.02
CA ARG A 93 15.23 15.21 -16.80
C ARG A 93 14.22 16.19 -17.38
N PHE A 94 14.40 17.47 -17.07
CA PHE A 94 13.64 18.56 -17.66
C PHE A 94 14.60 19.52 -18.35
N LYS A 95 14.64 19.48 -19.68
CA LYS A 95 15.63 20.19 -20.52
C LYS A 95 17.07 19.84 -20.07
N THR A 96 17.81 20.83 -19.58
CA THR A 96 19.21 20.70 -19.12
C THR A 96 19.34 20.34 -17.65
N VAL A 97 18.24 20.34 -16.88
CA VAL A 97 18.26 20.09 -15.43
C VAL A 97 17.75 18.68 -15.14
N SER A 98 18.50 17.92 -14.33
CA SER A 98 18.01 16.68 -13.73
C SER A 98 17.54 16.96 -12.30
N ARG A 99 16.35 16.48 -11.94
CA ARG A 99 15.85 16.49 -10.57
C ARG A 99 15.67 15.07 -10.07
N ILE A 100 15.89 14.89 -8.78
CA ILE A 100 15.53 13.66 -8.08
C ILE A 100 14.12 13.86 -7.52
N ILE A 101 13.27 12.85 -7.72
CA ILE A 101 11.90 12.82 -7.21
C ILE A 101 11.82 11.66 -6.22
N GLU A 102 11.26 11.93 -5.03
CA GLU A 102 10.89 10.89 -4.07
C GLU A 102 9.47 10.40 -4.36
N HIS A 103 9.30 9.08 -4.33
CA HIS A 103 8.04 8.40 -4.58
C HIS A 103 7.48 7.75 -3.32
N GLY A 104 8.34 7.12 -2.52
CA GLY A 104 7.94 6.56 -1.24
C GLY A 104 9.08 6.49 -0.24
N GLU A 105 8.72 6.49 1.04
CA GLU A 105 9.61 6.42 2.20
C GLU A 105 9.03 5.45 3.22
N ILE A 106 9.88 4.61 3.82
CA ILE A 106 9.53 3.67 4.88
C ILE A 106 10.61 3.71 5.94
N LEU A 107 10.19 3.62 7.20
CA LEU A 107 11.08 3.42 8.33
C LEU A 107 10.93 1.99 8.85
N PHE A 108 12.03 1.24 8.86
CA PHE A 108 12.10 -0.12 9.41
C PHE A 108 12.77 -0.09 10.77
N SER A 109 12.25 -0.86 11.70
CA SER A 109 12.80 -0.99 13.06
C SER A 109 13.76 -2.17 13.16
N LEU A 110 14.83 -2.00 13.95
CA LEU A 110 15.69 -3.11 14.40
C LEU A 110 15.04 -3.91 15.52
N VAL A 111 14.10 -3.30 16.25
CA VAL A 111 13.35 -3.95 17.31
C VAL A 111 12.18 -4.71 16.69
N GLY A 112 12.05 -5.99 17.05
CA GLY A 112 11.01 -6.86 16.52
C GLY A 112 9.59 -6.34 16.81
N ILE A 113 8.66 -6.71 15.92
CA ILE A 113 7.25 -6.29 15.99
C ILE A 113 6.55 -6.63 17.31
N ASP A 114 7.03 -7.66 18.02
CA ASP A 114 6.42 -8.21 19.25
C ASP A 114 6.49 -7.26 20.46
N SER A 115 7.27 -6.18 20.34
CA SER A 115 7.50 -5.22 21.42
C SER A 115 6.45 -4.11 21.52
N GLN A 116 5.52 -4.01 20.56
CA GLN A 116 4.55 -2.91 20.50
C GLN A 116 3.10 -3.39 20.57
N PRO A 117 2.22 -2.65 21.30
CA PRO A 117 0.81 -2.98 21.35
C PRO A 117 0.16 -2.76 19.98
N VAL A 118 -0.64 -3.74 19.57
CA VAL A 118 -1.38 -3.73 18.30
C VAL A 118 -2.83 -3.37 18.62
N PRO A 119 -3.43 -2.39 17.94
CA PRO A 119 -4.84 -2.07 18.19
C PRO A 119 -5.73 -3.25 17.79
N TYR A 120 -6.74 -3.51 18.61
CA TYR A 120 -7.72 -4.56 18.34
C TYR A 120 -8.74 -4.04 17.32
N ILE A 121 -8.87 -4.74 16.19
CA ILE A 121 -9.95 -4.56 15.23
C ILE A 121 -10.76 -5.85 15.20
N ASP A 122 -12.07 -5.75 15.46
CA ASP A 122 -12.97 -6.89 15.42
C ASP A 122 -13.20 -7.33 13.96
N PRO A 123 -12.83 -8.57 13.57
CA PRO A 123 -13.04 -9.09 12.21
C PRO A 123 -14.51 -9.34 11.84
N ALA A 124 -15.43 -9.30 12.83
CA ALA A 124 -16.84 -9.56 12.59
C ALA A 124 -17.44 -8.59 11.55
N PRO A 125 -18.47 -9.03 10.79
CA PRO A 125 -19.26 -8.16 9.94
C PRO A 125 -19.74 -6.91 10.67
N LEU A 126 -19.95 -5.83 9.92
CA LEU A 126 -20.49 -4.58 10.48
C LEU A 126 -21.84 -4.82 11.15
N SER A 127 -22.03 -4.25 12.32
CA SER A 127 -23.32 -4.20 13.01
C SER A 127 -24.10 -2.95 12.59
N GLY A 128 -25.42 -3.07 12.43
CA GLY A 128 -26.31 -1.93 12.15
C GLY A 128 -26.59 -1.73 10.65
N PRO A 129 -27.09 -0.55 10.26
CA PRO A 129 -27.39 -0.25 8.86
C PRO A 129 -26.11 -0.26 8.02
N VAL A 130 -26.16 -1.01 6.92
CA VAL A 130 -25.05 -1.11 5.96
C VAL A 130 -25.54 -0.77 4.56
N THR A 131 -24.67 -0.11 3.79
CA THR A 131 -24.79 0.02 2.34
C THR A 131 -23.98 -1.09 1.70
N GLU A 132 -24.61 -1.82 0.78
CA GLU A 132 -23.96 -2.85 -0.02
C GLU A 132 -23.46 -2.25 -1.33
N VAL A 133 -22.17 -2.45 -1.61
CA VAL A 133 -21.54 -2.06 -2.87
C VAL A 133 -21.09 -3.32 -3.57
N ASN A 134 -21.73 -3.64 -4.69
CA ASN A 134 -21.33 -4.74 -5.55
C ASN A 134 -19.92 -4.48 -6.12
N VAL A 135 -19.04 -5.49 -6.08
CA VAL A 135 -17.62 -5.29 -6.47
C VAL A 135 -17.44 -5.02 -7.97
N GLU A 136 -18.33 -5.52 -8.84
CA GLU A 136 -18.26 -5.22 -10.28
C GLU A 136 -18.55 -3.74 -10.54
N GLN A 137 -19.50 -3.16 -9.80
CA GLN A 137 -19.76 -1.73 -9.85
C GLN A 137 -18.61 -0.93 -9.25
N LEU A 138 -18.08 -1.36 -8.09
CA LEU A 138 -16.94 -0.73 -7.42
C LEU A 138 -15.75 -0.56 -8.37
N TYR A 139 -15.34 -1.65 -9.04
CA TYR A 139 -14.21 -1.64 -9.95
C TYR A 139 -14.51 -1.03 -11.32
N ARG A 140 -15.77 -0.76 -11.64
CA ARG A 140 -16.14 -0.01 -12.86
C ARG A 140 -16.13 1.49 -12.61
N GLU A 141 -16.57 1.93 -11.43
CA GLU A 141 -16.96 3.33 -11.20
C GLU A 141 -16.12 4.03 -10.12
N LEU A 142 -15.77 3.34 -9.04
CA LEU A 142 -15.19 3.97 -7.84
C LEU A 142 -13.66 3.82 -7.78
N VAL A 143 -13.15 2.65 -8.18
CA VAL A 143 -11.72 2.33 -8.16
C VAL A 143 -11.38 1.52 -9.41
N PRO A 144 -11.25 2.16 -10.59
CA PRO A 144 -11.21 1.46 -11.88
C PRO A 144 -9.86 0.81 -12.22
N PHE A 145 -9.36 -0.04 -11.33
CA PHE A 145 -8.18 -0.86 -11.55
C PHE A 145 -8.50 -2.12 -12.35
N GLY A 146 -7.49 -2.61 -13.07
CA GLY A 146 -7.56 -3.81 -13.89
C GLY A 146 -7.54 -5.11 -13.08
N PRO A 147 -7.80 -6.26 -13.73
CA PRO A 147 -8.18 -7.51 -13.09
C PRO A 147 -7.24 -8.01 -11.98
N ASN A 148 -5.92 -7.83 -12.09
CA ASN A 148 -4.99 -8.31 -11.07
C ASN A 148 -5.08 -7.53 -9.75
N TYR A 149 -5.59 -6.29 -9.76
CA TYR A 149 -5.82 -5.48 -8.56
C TYR A 149 -7.29 -5.46 -8.13
N GLN A 150 -8.15 -6.27 -8.79
CA GLN A 150 -9.54 -6.47 -8.39
C GLN A 150 -9.65 -7.52 -7.28
N THR A 151 -9.09 -7.22 -6.12
CA THR A 151 -9.00 -8.16 -4.99
C THR A 151 -10.24 -8.23 -4.11
N LEU A 152 -11.05 -7.17 -4.01
CA LEU A 152 -12.33 -7.23 -3.31
C LEU A 152 -13.29 -8.17 -4.03
N GLN A 153 -13.95 -9.05 -3.27
CA GLN A 153 -14.84 -10.09 -3.79
C GLN A 153 -16.28 -9.85 -3.34
N GLU A 154 -17.22 -10.32 -4.16
CA GLU A 154 -18.67 -10.33 -3.89
C GLU A 154 -19.24 -8.92 -3.62
N THR A 155 -19.34 -8.54 -2.35
CA THR A 155 -19.95 -7.30 -1.88
C THR A 155 -19.05 -6.67 -0.82
N LEU A 156 -18.82 -5.36 -0.97
CA LEU A 156 -18.26 -4.52 0.09
C LEU A 156 -19.40 -3.91 0.90
N TYR A 157 -19.37 -4.08 2.21
CA TYR A 157 -20.37 -3.53 3.13
C TYR A 157 -19.81 -2.29 3.80
N LEU A 158 -20.57 -1.20 3.78
CA LEU A 158 -20.18 0.10 4.32
C LEU A 158 -21.16 0.54 5.39
N SER A 159 -20.63 1.06 6.49
CA SER A 159 -21.38 1.80 7.52
C SER A 159 -20.84 3.24 7.56
N GLU A 160 -21.41 4.08 8.43
CA GLU A 160 -20.92 5.45 8.61
C GLU A 160 -19.43 5.53 8.97
N HIS A 161 -18.89 4.53 9.69
CA HIS A 161 -17.54 4.58 10.24
C HIS A 161 -16.66 3.40 9.86
N GLY A 162 -17.12 2.53 8.96
CA GLY A 162 -16.32 1.35 8.64
C GLY A 162 -16.76 0.59 7.41
N ALA A 163 -15.82 -0.19 6.90
CA ALA A 163 -16.02 -1.10 5.79
C ALA A 163 -15.71 -2.55 6.20
N TRP A 164 -16.40 -3.49 5.58
CA TRP A 164 -16.15 -4.92 5.71
C TRP A 164 -16.26 -5.58 4.34
N GLY A 165 -15.29 -6.39 3.97
CA GLY A 165 -15.32 -7.07 2.67
C GLY A 165 -14.43 -8.31 2.65
N LYS A 166 -14.71 -9.18 1.68
CA LYS A 166 -13.83 -10.31 1.37
C LYS A 166 -12.79 -9.89 0.35
N LEU A 167 -11.59 -10.42 0.50
CA LEU A 167 -10.46 -10.23 -0.39
C LEU A 167 -10.04 -11.58 -0.97
N LYS A 168 -9.50 -11.56 -2.19
CA LYS A 168 -8.79 -12.68 -2.78
C LYS A 168 -7.52 -12.19 -3.45
N ALA A 169 -6.38 -12.70 -3.01
CA ALA A 169 -5.12 -12.43 -3.69
C ALA A 169 -5.14 -13.12 -5.07
N PRO A 170 -4.64 -12.48 -6.14
CA PRO A 170 -4.49 -13.15 -7.42
C PRO A 170 -3.47 -14.29 -7.30
N GLN A 171 -3.61 -15.30 -8.15
CA GLN A 171 -2.64 -16.41 -8.23
C GLN A 171 -1.47 -16.00 -9.13
N LEU A 172 -0.58 -15.17 -8.60
CA LEU A 172 0.63 -14.70 -9.28
C LEU A 172 1.88 -15.27 -8.62
N PRO A 173 2.98 -15.46 -9.37
CA PRO A 173 4.24 -15.92 -8.79
C PRO A 173 4.83 -14.86 -7.85
N PRO A 174 5.47 -15.25 -6.73
CA PRO A 174 6.21 -14.31 -5.90
C PRO A 174 7.38 -13.72 -6.71
N LEU A 175 7.65 -12.43 -6.49
CA LEU A 175 8.73 -11.71 -7.18
C LEU A 175 10.06 -11.75 -6.43
N ASP A 176 9.98 -11.90 -5.11
CA ASP A 176 11.12 -11.83 -4.21
C ASP A 176 10.86 -12.74 -3.00
N SER A 177 11.92 -13.37 -2.52
CA SER A 177 11.94 -14.13 -1.26
C SER A 177 11.40 -13.37 -0.06
N VAL A 178 11.47 -12.03 -0.03
CA VAL A 178 10.86 -11.26 1.07
C VAL A 178 9.36 -11.46 1.18
N GLN A 179 8.66 -11.87 0.11
CA GLN A 179 7.24 -12.20 0.18
C GLN A 179 6.95 -13.42 1.08
N GLU A 180 7.93 -14.28 1.36
CA GLU A 180 7.80 -15.33 2.37
C GLU A 180 7.67 -14.76 3.79
N ILE A 181 8.13 -13.52 3.99
CA ILE A 181 8.13 -12.82 5.29
C ILE A 181 6.95 -11.84 5.37
N ILE A 182 6.75 -11.03 4.32
CA ILE A 182 5.78 -9.91 4.32
C ILE A 182 4.55 -10.15 3.45
N GLY A 183 4.45 -11.31 2.81
CA GLY A 183 3.27 -11.77 2.09
C GLY A 183 3.04 -11.12 0.74
N SER A 184 1.91 -11.50 0.15
CA SER A 184 1.37 -10.95 -1.09
C SER A 184 0.95 -9.48 -0.91
N PRO A 185 1.25 -8.57 -1.85
CA PRO A 185 0.91 -7.15 -1.69
C PRO A 185 -0.58 -6.85 -1.94
N PHE A 186 -1.26 -7.74 -2.66
CA PHE A 186 -2.59 -7.50 -3.23
C PHE A 186 -3.73 -7.42 -2.20
N PRO A 187 -3.77 -8.24 -1.12
CA PRO A 187 -4.78 -8.07 -0.08
C PRO A 187 -4.74 -6.69 0.59
N LEU A 188 -3.55 -6.15 0.86
CA LEU A 188 -3.42 -4.80 1.42
C LEU A 188 -3.92 -3.72 0.46
N ASP A 189 -3.63 -3.86 -0.83
CA ASP A 189 -4.14 -2.95 -1.85
C ASP A 189 -5.67 -2.97 -1.90
N GLY A 190 -6.28 -4.16 -1.81
CA GLY A 190 -7.73 -4.31 -1.67
C GLY A 190 -8.30 -3.67 -0.41
N ALA A 191 -7.59 -3.72 0.71
CA ALA A 191 -7.98 -3.00 1.93
C ALA A 191 -7.90 -1.48 1.73
N PHE A 192 -6.91 -0.97 0.98
CA PHE A 192 -6.88 0.44 0.58
C PHE A 192 -8.04 0.80 -0.34
N HIS A 193 -8.49 -0.08 -1.24
CA HIS A 193 -9.69 0.15 -2.05
C HIS A 193 -10.94 0.26 -1.18
N ALA A 194 -11.10 -0.62 -0.18
CA ALA A 194 -12.21 -0.54 0.77
C ALA A 194 -12.20 0.79 1.54
N ALA A 195 -11.04 1.25 1.99
CA ALA A 195 -10.87 2.55 2.64
C ALA A 195 -11.13 3.73 1.69
N CYS A 196 -10.72 3.64 0.42
CA CYS A 196 -11.02 4.63 -0.61
C CYS A 196 -12.52 4.78 -0.82
N VAL A 197 -13.23 3.66 -1.00
CA VAL A 197 -14.68 3.64 -1.22
C VAL A 197 -15.44 4.16 0.00
N LEU A 198 -15.05 3.76 1.22
CA LEU A 198 -15.60 4.34 2.45
C LEU A 198 -15.37 5.85 2.51
N GLY A 199 -14.16 6.30 2.17
CA GLY A 199 -13.81 7.72 2.17
C GLY A 199 -14.61 8.54 1.15
N GLN A 200 -14.93 8.00 -0.02
CA GLN A 200 -15.77 8.67 -1.01
C GLN A 200 -17.19 8.95 -0.51
N GLN A 201 -17.68 8.25 0.53
CA GLN A 201 -18.95 8.59 1.18
C GLN A 201 -18.83 9.78 2.14
N MET A 202 -17.61 10.15 2.52
CA MET A 202 -17.32 11.14 3.55
C MET A 202 -16.86 12.47 2.99
N VAL A 203 -16.32 12.52 1.77
CA VAL A 203 -15.71 13.73 1.19
C VAL A 203 -16.05 13.90 -0.28
N ASP A 204 -15.94 15.13 -0.79
CA ASP A 204 -16.24 15.50 -2.18
C ASP A 204 -15.06 15.31 -3.15
N PHE A 205 -14.09 14.46 -2.80
CA PHE A 205 -12.93 14.13 -3.62
C PHE A 205 -12.66 12.62 -3.60
N VAL A 206 -11.85 12.12 -4.53
CA VAL A 206 -11.42 10.72 -4.53
C VAL A 206 -10.18 10.58 -3.64
N PRO A 207 -10.26 9.89 -2.48
CA PRO A 207 -9.17 9.83 -1.52
C PRO A 207 -8.21 8.67 -1.88
N PHE A 208 -6.92 8.97 -1.98
CA PHE A 208 -5.85 8.00 -2.28
C PHE A 208 -4.86 7.88 -1.12
N PRO A 209 -4.23 6.71 -0.92
CA PRO A 209 -3.30 6.51 0.18
C PRO A 209 -2.04 7.34 -0.06
N VAL A 210 -1.71 8.19 0.93
CA VAL A 210 -0.47 8.99 0.93
C VAL A 210 0.52 8.54 2.01
N GLY A 211 0.14 7.54 2.80
CA GLY A 211 1.00 6.94 3.83
C GLY A 211 0.23 6.36 4.99
N PHE A 212 0.94 5.85 6.00
CA PHE A 212 0.38 5.41 7.27
C PHE A 212 1.41 5.49 8.39
N ASP A 213 0.96 5.36 9.63
CA ASP A 213 1.83 5.42 10.80
C ASP A 213 2.54 4.09 11.03
N ARG A 214 1.81 2.97 10.93
CA ARG A 214 2.38 1.64 11.14
C ARG A 214 1.68 0.57 10.32
N ARG A 215 2.44 -0.36 9.76
CA ARG A 215 1.98 -1.69 9.29
C ARG A 215 2.71 -2.76 10.07
N THR A 216 1.96 -3.75 10.55
CA THR A 216 2.48 -4.92 11.26
C THR A 216 1.97 -6.19 10.58
N ILE A 217 2.88 -7.11 10.26
CA ILE A 217 2.57 -8.36 9.57
C ILE A 217 2.82 -9.52 10.54
N PHE A 218 1.74 -10.21 10.94
CA PHE A 218 1.78 -11.35 11.85
C PHE A 218 1.97 -12.65 11.09
N CYS A 219 1.29 -12.76 9.94
CA CYS A 219 1.36 -13.90 9.05
C CYS A 219 1.39 -13.39 7.60
N PRO A 220 2.31 -13.88 6.75
CA PRO A 220 2.37 -13.46 5.35
C PRO A 220 1.12 -13.93 4.62
N THR A 221 0.42 -12.99 3.98
CA THR A 221 -0.64 -13.35 3.03
C THR A 221 -0.06 -14.10 1.83
N GLN A 222 -0.86 -14.95 1.19
CA GLN A 222 -0.43 -15.92 0.19
C GLN A 222 -1.17 -15.69 -1.14
N PRO A 223 -0.50 -15.87 -2.28
CA PRO A 223 -1.15 -15.84 -3.59
C PRO A 223 -2.35 -16.80 -3.66
N GLY A 224 -3.42 -16.38 -4.35
CA GLY A 224 -4.64 -17.18 -4.54
C GLY A 224 -5.55 -17.33 -3.31
N SER A 225 -5.09 -16.94 -2.12
CA SER A 225 -5.82 -17.13 -0.87
C SER A 225 -6.88 -16.06 -0.62
N CYS A 226 -7.88 -16.42 0.19
CA CYS A 226 -8.98 -15.53 0.56
C CYS A 226 -8.80 -14.96 1.97
N TYR A 227 -9.21 -13.71 2.14
CA TYR A 227 -9.12 -12.97 3.40
C TYR A 227 -10.38 -12.15 3.65
N ILE A 228 -10.47 -11.59 4.84
CA ILE A 228 -11.44 -10.57 5.24
C ILE A 228 -10.67 -9.29 5.52
N THR A 229 -11.23 -8.15 5.12
CA THR A 229 -10.73 -6.83 5.53
C THR A 229 -11.75 -6.10 6.39
N ARG A 230 -11.23 -5.39 7.39
CA ARG A 230 -11.94 -4.39 8.18
C ARG A 230 -11.26 -3.06 8.00
N VAL A 231 -12.05 -2.03 7.76
CA VAL A 231 -11.58 -0.64 7.77
C VAL A 231 -12.41 0.14 8.77
N ILE A 232 -11.77 0.94 9.60
CA ILE A 232 -12.39 1.80 10.60
C ILE A 232 -11.94 3.24 10.34
N ALA A 233 -12.87 4.17 10.20
CA ALA A 233 -12.57 5.60 10.16
C ALA A 233 -12.16 6.09 11.55
N VAL A 234 -10.99 6.74 11.62
CA VAL A 234 -10.39 7.23 12.88
C VAL A 234 -10.60 8.73 13.01
N SER A 235 -10.28 9.49 11.95
CA SER A 235 -10.44 10.94 11.94
C SER A 235 -10.66 11.48 10.53
N LYS A 236 -11.23 12.68 10.48
CA LYS A 236 -11.48 13.43 9.25
C LYS A 236 -11.13 14.90 9.47
N THR A 237 -10.32 15.45 8.58
CA THR A 237 -10.13 16.88 8.39
C THR A 237 -10.73 17.31 7.05
N ASN A 238 -10.52 18.57 6.64
CA ASN A 238 -10.99 19.05 5.34
C ASN A 238 -10.20 18.47 4.16
N ASP A 239 -8.97 18.01 4.39
CA ASP A 239 -8.00 17.63 3.37
C ASP A 239 -7.44 16.21 3.54
N GLU A 240 -7.74 15.54 4.66
CA GLU A 240 -7.26 14.21 4.98
C GLU A 240 -8.31 13.37 5.71
N LEU A 241 -8.37 12.10 5.33
CA LEU A 241 -9.06 11.05 6.08
C LEU A 241 -8.03 10.11 6.69
N THR A 242 -8.30 9.62 7.89
CA THR A 242 -7.44 8.66 8.59
C THR A 242 -8.24 7.41 8.90
N PHE A 243 -7.67 6.25 8.58
CA PHE A 243 -8.26 4.94 8.82
C PHE A 243 -7.30 3.98 9.51
N ASP A 244 -7.86 3.05 10.27
CA ASP A 244 -7.17 1.84 10.68
C ASP A 244 -7.77 0.65 9.92
N LEU A 245 -6.96 -0.33 9.58
CA LEU A 245 -7.38 -1.50 8.84
C LEU A 245 -6.74 -2.79 9.35
N GLY A 246 -7.47 -3.89 9.19
CA GLY A 246 -7.03 -5.23 9.54
C GLY A 246 -7.36 -6.22 8.43
N ILE A 247 -6.47 -7.20 8.23
CA ILE A 247 -6.65 -8.32 7.30
C ILE A 247 -6.64 -9.61 8.11
N PHE A 248 -7.66 -10.44 7.89
CA PHE A 248 -7.92 -11.63 8.68
C PHE A 248 -8.22 -12.82 7.78
N ASP A 249 -8.13 -14.03 8.31
CA ASP A 249 -8.81 -15.18 7.72
C ASP A 249 -10.28 -15.29 8.20
N ASN A 250 -10.98 -16.33 7.73
CA ASN A 250 -12.36 -16.60 8.13
C ASN A 250 -12.52 -17.03 9.60
N GLY A 251 -11.43 -17.45 10.26
CA GLY A 251 -11.41 -17.80 11.68
C GLY A 251 -11.14 -16.59 12.59
N GLY A 252 -10.88 -15.41 12.02
CA GLY A 252 -10.51 -14.20 12.75
C GLY A 252 -9.02 -14.13 13.11
N GLN A 253 -8.18 -15.03 12.60
CA GLN A 253 -6.73 -14.92 12.75
C GLN A 253 -6.25 -13.68 12.01
N VAL A 254 -5.51 -12.83 12.72
CA VAL A 254 -4.93 -11.62 12.15
C VAL A 254 -3.73 -11.98 11.28
N TYR A 255 -3.71 -11.47 10.05
CA TYR A 255 -2.58 -11.54 9.13
C TYR A 255 -1.80 -10.23 9.14
N GLU A 256 -2.50 -9.10 8.99
CA GLU A 256 -1.90 -7.78 8.92
C GLU A 256 -2.77 -6.74 9.63
N MET A 257 -2.11 -5.75 10.22
CA MET A 257 -2.76 -4.57 10.80
C MET A 257 -2.03 -3.32 10.30
N VAL A 258 -2.79 -2.30 9.89
CA VAL A 258 -2.24 -1.00 9.48
C VAL A 258 -3.00 0.11 10.17
N THR A 259 -2.28 1.03 10.80
CA THR A 259 -2.84 2.11 11.58
C THR A 259 -2.47 3.47 11.01
N GLY A 260 -3.36 4.44 11.15
CA GLY A 260 -3.12 5.81 10.73
C GLY A 260 -3.00 5.94 9.21
N VAL A 261 -3.72 5.13 8.44
CA VAL A 261 -3.77 5.22 6.97
C VAL A 261 -4.34 6.55 6.56
N ARG A 262 -3.48 7.39 5.99
CA ARG A 262 -3.80 8.74 5.52
C ARG A 262 -4.24 8.68 4.07
N MET A 263 -5.43 9.21 3.79
CA MET A 263 -5.97 9.33 2.44
C MET A 263 -6.26 10.79 2.09
N ARG A 264 -5.81 11.25 0.91
CA ARG A 264 -5.97 12.64 0.44
C ARG A 264 -6.32 12.72 -1.04
N ASP A 265 -6.75 13.89 -1.50
CA ASP A 265 -6.84 14.22 -2.93
C ASP A 265 -5.44 14.37 -3.53
N VAL A 266 -5.08 13.48 -4.47
CA VAL A 266 -3.79 13.51 -5.17
C VAL A 266 -3.90 14.07 -6.60
N SER A 267 -5.10 14.40 -7.06
CA SER A 267 -5.33 14.91 -8.42
C SER A 267 -4.65 16.26 -8.67
N LYS A 268 -4.53 17.10 -7.63
CA LYS A 268 -3.89 18.42 -7.69
C LYS A 268 -2.36 18.37 -7.79
N GLY A 269 -1.74 17.21 -7.56
CA GLY A 269 -0.30 16.98 -7.72
C GLY A 269 0.14 16.73 -9.17
N ILE A 270 -0.83 16.54 -10.07
CA ILE A 270 -0.60 16.32 -11.49
C ILE A 270 -0.56 17.69 -12.15
N GLY A 271 0.65 18.21 -12.32
CA GLY A 271 0.86 19.43 -13.09
C GLY A 271 0.17 19.32 -14.45
N LYS A 272 -0.57 20.37 -14.81
CA LYS A 272 -0.92 20.66 -16.19
C LYS A 272 0.34 20.72 -17.06
#